data_AF-A0AAV4V630-F1
#
_entry.id   AF-A0AAV4V630-F1
#
_cell.length_a   1.000
_cell.length_b   1.000
_cell.length_c   1.000
_cell.angle_alpha   90.00
_cell.angle_beta   90.00
_cell.angle_gamma   90.00
#
_symmetry.space_group_name_H-M   'P 1'
#
loop_
_entity.id
_entity.type
_entity.pdbx_description
1 polymer ?
#
loop_
_entity_poly.entity_id
_entity_poly.type
_entity_poly.pdbx_seq_one_letter_code
_entity_poly.pdbx_strand_id
1 'polypeptide(L)'
;MCCCWNCNEDLLRLQSLLSYLGPSEDIKGLVLDFLCSAKDQIPNWLSVEVMCSNETRAVKLLLGMAPKALLPYATETFKDDNKKWCMLFTFLHEHIQNIPDDHPNVETYSQTFNAVLRHLAEHLNPVELLSLLPHGENPIFLPHVQRCVEKHQAEQLKNQNSIFGTRN
;
A
#
# COMPACT_ATOMS: atom_id res chain seq x y z
N MET A 1 33.22 -9.00 -3.53
CA MET A 1 31.80 -8.70 -3.82
C MET A 1 31.80 -7.56 -4.82
N CYS A 2 31.35 -7.80 -6.06
CA CYS A 2 31.59 -6.87 -7.18
C CYS A 2 30.41 -5.91 -7.33
N CYS A 3 30.62 -4.62 -7.07
CA CYS A 3 29.67 -3.54 -7.37
C CYS A 3 29.84 -3.03 -8.82
N CYS A 4 30.16 -3.91 -9.77
CA CYS A 4 30.39 -3.49 -11.14
C CYS A 4 29.07 -3.34 -11.91
N TRP A 5 29.10 -2.46 -12.91
CA TRP A 5 27.99 -2.13 -13.81
C TRP A 5 27.24 -3.36 -14.35
N ASN A 6 27.93 -4.46 -14.66
CA ASN A 6 27.33 -5.67 -15.21
C ASN A 6 26.41 -6.43 -14.24
N CYS A 7 26.74 -6.50 -12.94
CA CYS A 7 25.89 -7.21 -11.97
C CYS A 7 24.56 -6.49 -11.72
N ASN A 8 24.55 -5.16 -11.91
CA ASN A 8 23.32 -4.37 -11.85
C ASN A 8 22.51 -4.51 -13.16
N GLU A 9 23.18 -4.77 -14.29
CA GLU A 9 22.52 -4.97 -15.58
C GLU A 9 21.65 -6.23 -15.60
N ASP A 10 22.13 -7.35 -15.05
CA ASP A 10 21.32 -8.58 -14.97
C ASP A 10 20.10 -8.42 -14.05
N LEU A 11 20.25 -7.70 -12.93
CA LEU A 11 19.15 -7.35 -12.04
C LEU A 11 18.11 -6.45 -12.74
N LEU A 12 18.57 -5.41 -13.43
CA LEU A 12 17.71 -4.50 -14.19
C LEU A 12 17.01 -5.22 -15.36
N ARG A 13 17.68 -6.15 -16.04
CA ARG A 13 17.09 -7.00 -17.07
C ARG A 13 15.99 -7.87 -16.50
N LEU A 14 16.23 -8.52 -15.36
CA LEU A 14 15.23 -9.33 -14.67
C LEU A 14 14.03 -8.49 -14.25
N GLN A 15 14.24 -7.33 -13.61
CA GLN A 15 13.17 -6.41 -13.24
C GLN A 15 12.38 -5.91 -14.46
N SER A 16 13.05 -5.60 -15.56
CA SER A 16 12.39 -5.17 -16.80
C SER A 16 11.55 -6.29 -17.39
N LEU A 17 12.06 -7.53 -17.37
CA LEU A 17 11.34 -8.71 -17.84
C LEU A 17 10.10 -9.00 -16.99
N LEU A 18 10.24 -8.96 -15.66
CA LEU A 18 9.14 -9.16 -14.72
C LEU A 18 8.09 -8.05 -14.82
N SER A 19 8.51 -6.81 -15.06
CA SER A 19 7.59 -5.67 -15.24
C SER A 19 6.81 -5.77 -16.55
N TYR A 20 7.47 -6.14 -17.65
CA TYR A 20 6.87 -6.13 -18.98
C TYR A 20 5.96 -7.34 -19.23
N LEU A 21 6.38 -8.53 -18.80
CA LEU A 21 5.68 -9.76 -19.15
C LEU A 21 4.49 -10.07 -18.24
N GLY A 22 4.41 -9.47 -17.04
CA GLY A 22 3.43 -9.90 -16.05
C GLY A 22 3.57 -11.41 -15.78
N PRO A 23 4.71 -11.85 -15.21
CA PRO A 23 5.10 -13.26 -15.17
C PRO A 23 3.98 -14.12 -14.58
N SER A 24 3.83 -15.33 -15.13
CA SER A 24 2.95 -16.33 -14.53
C SER A 24 3.36 -16.62 -13.09
N GLU A 25 2.43 -17.10 -12.28
CA GLU A 25 2.72 -17.47 -10.89
C GLU A 25 3.82 -18.53 -10.79
N ASP A 26 3.95 -19.42 -11.79
CA ASP A 26 5.05 -20.39 -11.86
C ASP A 26 6.42 -19.69 -11.98
N ILE A 27 6.53 -18.68 -12.84
CA ILE A 27 7.78 -17.91 -13.02
C ILE A 27 8.11 -17.13 -11.75
N LYS A 28 7.11 -16.49 -11.13
CA LYS A 28 7.28 -15.80 -9.85
C LYS A 28 7.78 -16.76 -8.76
N GLY A 29 7.19 -17.95 -8.69
CA GLY A 29 7.61 -19.01 -7.77
C GLY A 29 9.07 -19.39 -7.95
N LEU A 30 9.49 -19.68 -9.20
CA LEU A 30 10.89 -20.01 -9.52
C LEU A 30 11.87 -18.89 -9.12
N VAL A 31 11.49 -17.63 -9.36
CA VAL A 31 12.32 -16.48 -8.96
C VAL A 31 12.39 -16.37 -7.44
N LEU A 32 11.28 -16.53 -6.71
CA LEU A 32 11.27 -16.51 -5.25
C LEU A 32 12.10 -17.63 -4.64
N ASP A 33 12.02 -18.86 -5.18
CA ASP A 33 12.82 -20.00 -4.72
C ASP A 33 14.32 -19.74 -4.92
N PHE A 34 14.68 -19.21 -6.08
CA PHE A 34 16.05 -18.79 -6.36
C PHE A 34 16.53 -17.73 -5.36
N LEU A 35 15.73 -16.69 -5.11
CA LEU A 35 16.07 -15.64 -4.15
C LEU A 35 16.21 -16.19 -2.73
N CYS A 36 15.37 -17.12 -2.31
CA CYS A 36 15.49 -17.79 -1.01
C CYS A 36 16.85 -18.50 -0.85
N SER A 37 17.39 -19.09 -1.92
CA SER A 37 18.69 -19.76 -1.89
C SER A 37 19.91 -18.81 -1.95
N ALA A 38 19.72 -17.61 -2.48
CA ALA A 38 20.82 -16.67 -2.81
C ALA A 38 20.71 -15.31 -2.10
N LYS A 39 19.81 -15.18 -1.12
CA LYS A 39 19.40 -13.90 -0.51
C LYS A 39 20.55 -13.05 0.02
N ASP A 40 21.55 -13.68 0.62
CA ASP A 40 22.71 -13.00 1.21
C ASP A 40 23.78 -12.60 0.19
N GLN A 41 23.66 -13.10 -1.05
CA GLN A 41 24.66 -12.94 -2.10
C GLN A 41 24.28 -11.88 -3.15
N ILE A 42 22.98 -11.55 -3.26
CA ILE A 42 22.45 -10.64 -4.27
C ILE A 42 22.12 -9.29 -3.65
N PRO A 43 22.91 -8.22 -3.87
CA PRO A 43 22.51 -6.89 -3.42
C PRO A 43 21.21 -6.45 -4.11
N ASN A 44 20.37 -5.67 -3.41
CA ASN A 44 19.14 -5.08 -3.94
C ASN A 44 18.03 -6.07 -4.36
N TRP A 45 18.04 -7.30 -3.83
CA TRP A 45 17.04 -8.35 -4.09
C TRP A 45 15.60 -7.96 -3.73
N LEU A 46 15.41 -7.01 -2.80
CA LEU A 46 14.11 -6.63 -2.26
C LEU A 46 13.09 -6.27 -3.35
N SER A 47 13.55 -5.53 -4.37
CA SER A 47 12.74 -5.14 -5.52
C SER A 47 12.15 -6.36 -6.26
N VAL A 48 12.97 -7.37 -6.53
CA VAL A 48 12.57 -8.60 -7.23
C VAL A 48 11.67 -9.44 -6.34
N GLU A 49 11.98 -9.57 -5.05
CA GLU A 49 11.11 -10.30 -4.11
C GLU A 49 9.73 -9.65 -4.01
N VAL A 50 9.65 -8.31 -3.97
CA VAL A 50 8.38 -7.57 -3.98
C VAL A 50 7.60 -7.80 -5.27
N MET A 51 8.24 -7.74 -6.44
CA MET A 51 7.59 -7.95 -7.73
C MET A 51 7.03 -9.36 -7.93
N CYS A 52 7.68 -10.37 -7.33
CA CYS A 52 7.24 -11.76 -7.43
C CYS A 52 6.33 -12.19 -6.27
N SER A 53 6.19 -11.36 -5.24
CA SER A 53 5.32 -11.65 -4.10
C SER A 53 3.87 -11.28 -4.36
N ASN A 54 2.96 -11.93 -3.64
CA ASN A 54 1.61 -11.39 -3.49
C ASN A 54 1.64 -10.08 -2.67
N GLU A 55 0.55 -9.31 -2.76
CA GLU A 55 0.45 -7.98 -2.17
C GLU A 55 0.64 -7.99 -0.65
N THR A 56 0.14 -9.02 0.04
CA THR A 56 0.30 -9.18 1.48
C THR A 56 1.77 -9.31 1.87
N ARG A 57 2.53 -10.18 1.18
CA ARG A 57 3.96 -10.37 1.44
C ARG A 57 4.77 -9.16 1.02
N ALA A 58 4.47 -8.56 -0.13
CA ALA A 58 5.11 -7.35 -0.62
C ALA A 58 4.96 -6.19 0.38
N VAL A 59 3.76 -5.95 0.91
CA VAL A 59 3.53 -4.92 1.94
C VAL A 59 4.37 -5.19 3.18
N LYS A 60 4.37 -6.43 3.71
CA LYS A 60 5.16 -6.77 4.90
C LYS A 60 6.66 -6.56 4.69
N LEU A 61 7.18 -6.91 3.51
CA LEU A 61 8.58 -6.66 3.15
C LEU A 61 8.90 -5.16 3.11
N LEU A 62 8.06 -4.37 2.44
CA LEU A 62 8.26 -2.92 2.33
C LEU A 62 8.12 -2.21 3.67
N LEU A 63 7.17 -2.62 4.50
CA LEU A 63 6.96 -2.09 5.84
C LEU A 63 8.22 -2.24 6.70
N GLY A 64 8.87 -3.40 6.65
CA GLY A 64 10.07 -3.68 7.44
C GLY A 64 11.37 -3.11 6.85
N MET A 65 11.51 -3.10 5.52
CA MET A 65 12.81 -2.88 4.87
C MET A 65 12.90 -1.57 4.06
N ALA A 66 11.79 -1.08 3.52
CA ALA A 66 11.78 0.08 2.63
C ALA A 66 10.48 0.90 2.78
N PRO A 67 10.21 1.48 3.96
CA PRO A 67 8.93 2.10 4.27
C PRO A 67 8.60 3.29 3.35
N LYS A 68 9.60 3.98 2.82
CA LYS A 68 9.43 5.07 1.85
C LYS A 68 8.84 4.62 0.51
N ALA A 69 9.02 3.34 0.15
CA ALA A 69 8.48 2.77 -1.09
C ALA A 69 7.07 2.20 -0.92
N LEU A 70 6.57 2.10 0.32
CA LEU A 70 5.27 1.49 0.63
C LEU A 70 4.10 2.24 -0.01
N LEU A 71 4.06 3.57 0.16
CA LEU A 71 2.99 4.39 -0.43
C LEU A 71 3.03 4.39 -1.96
N PRO A 72 4.17 4.65 -2.64
CA PRO A 72 4.25 4.52 -4.09
C PRO A 72 3.81 3.15 -4.62
N TYR A 73 4.25 2.06 -3.96
CA TYR A 73 3.85 0.71 -4.33
C TYR A 73 2.33 0.51 -4.23
N ALA A 74 1.72 0.95 -3.13
CA ALA A 74 0.27 0.82 -2.91
C ALA A 74 -0.53 1.60 -3.96
N THR A 75 -0.13 2.85 -4.25
CA THR A 75 -0.79 3.70 -5.26
C THR A 75 -0.81 3.03 -6.64
N GLU A 76 0.32 2.48 -7.09
CA GLU A 76 0.42 1.85 -8.41
C GLU A 76 -0.25 0.48 -8.47
N THR A 77 -0.15 -0.31 -7.39
CA THR A 77 -0.57 -1.72 -7.39
C THR A 77 -2.03 -1.90 -6.99
N PHE A 78 -2.51 -1.14 -6.00
CA PHE A 78 -3.86 -1.31 -5.46
C PHE A 78 -4.90 -0.51 -6.24
N LYS A 79 -4.49 0.63 -6.82
CA LYS A 79 -5.38 1.52 -7.58
C LYS A 79 -6.61 1.86 -6.74
N ASP A 80 -7.83 1.52 -7.20
CA ASP A 80 -9.09 1.77 -6.49
C ASP A 80 -9.59 0.55 -5.69
N ASP A 81 -8.76 -0.47 -5.46
CA ASP A 81 -9.14 -1.65 -4.68
C ASP A 81 -9.14 -1.35 -3.18
N ASN A 82 -10.28 -0.90 -2.67
CA ASN A 82 -10.51 -0.58 -1.27
C ASN A 82 -10.12 -1.73 -0.32
N LYS A 83 -10.25 -3.01 -0.71
CA LYS A 83 -9.89 -4.13 0.18
C LYS A 83 -8.39 -4.16 0.44
N LYS A 84 -7.57 -3.90 -0.59
CA LYS A 84 -6.11 -3.84 -0.46
C LYS A 84 -5.67 -2.63 0.36
N TRP A 85 -6.32 -1.49 0.21
CA TRP A 85 -6.08 -0.31 1.05
C TRP A 85 -6.44 -0.55 2.52
N CYS A 86 -7.57 -1.22 2.80
CA CYS A 86 -7.93 -1.62 4.18
C CYS A 86 -6.91 -2.59 4.79
N MET A 87 -6.41 -3.56 4.00
CA MET A 87 -5.33 -4.45 4.44
C MET A 87 -4.06 -3.66 4.80
N LEU A 88 -3.66 -2.71 3.96
CA LEU A 88 -2.51 -1.85 4.22
C LEU A 88 -2.69 -1.02 5.49
N PHE A 89 -3.87 -0.41 5.68
CA PHE A 89 -4.20 0.32 6.90
C PHE A 89 -4.01 -0.56 8.14
N THR A 90 -4.53 -1.79 8.09
CA THR A 90 -4.43 -2.74 9.20
C THR A 90 -2.97 -3.07 9.54
N PHE A 91 -2.16 -3.46 8.55
CA PHE A 91 -0.74 -3.76 8.78
C PHE A 91 0.06 -2.56 9.27
N LEU A 92 -0.22 -1.37 8.73
CA LEU A 92 0.48 -0.16 9.13
C LEU A 92 0.09 0.28 10.54
N HIS A 93 -1.18 0.17 10.89
CA HIS A 93 -1.67 0.44 12.24
C HIS A 93 -1.00 -0.50 13.26
N GLU A 94 -1.04 -1.81 13.00
CA GLU A 94 -0.38 -2.81 13.86
C GLU A 94 1.12 -2.53 13.99
N HIS A 95 1.80 -2.21 12.90
CA HIS A 95 3.24 -1.94 12.92
C HIS A 95 3.59 -0.69 13.72
N ILE A 96 2.85 0.41 13.55
CA ILE A 96 3.06 1.65 14.31
C ILE A 96 2.89 1.41 15.81
N GLN A 97 1.94 0.56 16.23
CA GLN A 97 1.75 0.24 17.65
C GLN A 97 2.89 -0.59 18.25
N ASN A 98 3.70 -1.26 17.43
CA ASN A 98 4.75 -2.18 17.87
C ASN A 98 6.18 -1.62 17.75
N ILE A 99 6.37 -0.47 17.11
CA ILE A 99 7.68 0.19 17.00
C ILE A 99 7.87 1.18 18.15
N PRO A 100 9.12 1.42 18.59
CA PRO A 100 9.40 2.44 19.59
C PRO A 100 9.28 3.86 19.00
N ASP A 101 8.96 4.84 19.84
CA ASP A 101 8.75 6.24 19.42
C ASP A 101 10.01 6.88 18.80
N ASP A 102 11.21 6.39 19.15
CA ASP A 102 12.50 6.84 18.62
C ASP A 102 12.91 6.14 17.32
N HIS A 103 12.05 5.31 16.75
CA HIS A 103 12.35 4.56 15.53
C HIS A 103 12.68 5.51 14.37
N PRO A 104 13.76 5.29 13.60
CA PRO A 104 14.25 6.23 12.57
C PRO A 104 13.25 6.50 11.44
N ASN A 105 12.29 5.59 11.23
CA ASN A 105 11.25 5.71 10.21
C ASN A 105 9.86 6.12 10.77
N VAL A 106 9.74 6.49 12.06
CA VAL A 106 8.44 6.82 12.71
C VAL A 106 7.66 7.90 11.95
N GLU A 107 8.36 8.93 11.45
CA GLU A 107 7.76 9.99 10.65
C GLU A 107 7.25 9.46 9.30
N THR A 108 8.03 8.59 8.64
CA THR A 108 7.65 7.99 7.36
C THR A 108 6.40 7.12 7.51
N TYR A 109 6.31 6.33 8.59
CA TYR A 109 5.11 5.55 8.87
C TYR A 109 3.90 6.44 9.15
N SER A 110 4.07 7.49 9.95
CA SER A 110 3.00 8.44 10.28
C SER A 110 2.48 9.17 9.03
N GLN A 111 3.36 9.62 8.15
CA GLN A 111 3.00 10.25 6.88
C GLN A 111 2.24 9.27 5.97
N THR A 112 2.75 8.04 5.85
CA THR A 112 2.11 6.98 5.05
C THR A 112 0.73 6.63 5.62
N PHE A 113 0.60 6.56 6.94
CA PHE A 113 -0.66 6.26 7.63
C PHE A 113 -1.72 7.31 7.34
N ASN A 114 -1.36 8.59 7.48
CA ASN A 114 -2.27 9.68 7.15
C ASN A 114 -2.67 9.70 5.67
N ALA A 115 -1.76 9.33 4.76
CA ALA A 115 -2.07 9.24 3.33
C ALA A 115 -3.05 8.10 3.03
N VAL A 116 -2.83 6.91 3.60
CA VAL A 116 -3.73 5.75 3.46
C VAL A 116 -5.10 6.07 4.04
N LEU A 117 -5.16 6.66 5.23
CA LEU A 117 -6.41 7.03 5.88
C LEU A 117 -7.18 8.09 5.08
N ARG A 118 -6.48 9.05 4.47
CA ARG A 118 -7.08 10.03 3.55
C ARG A 118 -7.66 9.36 2.31
N HIS A 119 -6.92 8.45 1.68
CA HIS A 119 -7.41 7.70 0.53
C HIS A 119 -8.69 6.93 0.90
N LEU A 120 -8.70 6.21 2.02
CA LEU A 120 -9.86 5.47 2.48
C LEU A 120 -11.06 6.38 2.78
N ALA A 121 -10.84 7.53 3.41
CA ALA A 121 -11.90 8.51 3.65
C ALA A 121 -12.53 9.07 2.36
N GLU A 122 -11.78 9.09 1.26
CA GLU A 122 -12.27 9.52 -0.05
C GLU A 122 -13.02 8.41 -0.80
N HIS A 123 -12.76 7.14 -0.52
CA HIS A 123 -13.28 6.01 -1.32
C HIS A 123 -14.27 5.11 -0.59
N LEU A 124 -14.31 5.14 0.74
CA LEU A 124 -15.27 4.41 1.56
C LEU A 124 -16.47 5.30 1.93
N ASN A 125 -17.59 4.65 2.24
CA ASN A 125 -18.69 5.33 2.92
C ASN A 125 -18.42 5.45 4.44
N PRO A 126 -19.13 6.33 5.16
CA PRO A 126 -18.87 6.57 6.58
C PRO A 126 -18.98 5.31 7.46
N VAL A 127 -19.90 4.40 7.14
CA VAL A 127 -20.10 3.17 7.93
C VAL A 127 -18.91 2.23 7.73
N GLU A 128 -18.45 2.06 6.50
CA GLU A 128 -17.27 1.25 6.17
C GLU A 128 -16.02 1.82 6.83
N LEU A 129 -15.80 3.13 6.73
CA LEU A 129 -14.64 3.79 7.34
C LEU A 129 -14.66 3.60 8.87
N LEU A 130 -15.78 3.86 9.54
CA LEU A 130 -15.91 3.69 10.99
C LEU A 130 -15.68 2.24 11.42
N SER A 131 -16.13 1.26 10.62
CA SER A 131 -15.92 -0.16 10.91
C SER A 131 -14.45 -0.60 10.86
N LEU A 132 -13.60 0.16 10.15
CA LEU A 132 -12.18 -0.11 10.01
C LEU A 132 -11.35 0.51 11.15
N LEU A 133 -11.82 1.60 11.74
CA LEU A 133 -11.07 2.31 12.77
C LEU A 133 -10.98 1.50 14.07
N PRO A 134 -9.85 1.57 14.80
CA PRO A 134 -9.74 0.94 16.10
C PRO A 134 -10.76 1.54 17.07
N HIS A 135 -11.26 0.71 17.99
CA HIS A 135 -12.21 1.15 19.00
C HIS A 135 -11.47 2.04 20.02
N GLY A 136 -11.77 3.34 20.03
CA GLY A 136 -11.17 4.30 20.94
C GLY A 136 -11.24 5.72 20.41
N GLU A 137 -11.15 6.70 21.31
CA GLU A 137 -11.10 8.11 20.95
C GLU A 137 -9.65 8.49 20.61
N ASN A 138 -9.27 8.34 19.33
CA ASN A 138 -8.04 8.93 18.83
C ASN A 138 -8.37 10.14 17.93
N PRO A 139 -8.01 11.37 18.37
CA PRO A 139 -8.31 12.60 17.63
C PRO A 139 -7.78 12.62 16.20
N ILE A 140 -6.75 11.83 15.88
CA ILE A 140 -6.16 11.77 14.53
C ILE A 140 -7.17 11.33 13.47
N PHE A 141 -8.19 10.55 13.84
CA PHE A 141 -9.18 10.05 12.88
C PHE A 141 -10.26 11.08 12.56
N LEU A 142 -10.50 12.05 13.44
CA LEU A 142 -11.65 12.96 13.33
C LEU A 142 -11.69 13.75 12.02
N PRO A 143 -10.58 14.37 11.54
CA PRO A 143 -10.61 15.12 10.28
C PRO A 143 -10.96 14.23 9.08
N HIS A 144 -10.52 12.97 9.10
CA HIS A 144 -10.77 12.02 8.03
C HIS A 144 -12.22 11.52 8.02
N VAL A 145 -12.77 11.22 9.20
CA VAL A 145 -14.19 10.85 9.35
C VAL A 145 -15.11 11.99 8.93
N GLN A 146 -14.82 13.22 9.39
CA GLN A 146 -15.58 14.41 8.98
C GLN A 146 -15.58 14.57 7.46
N ARG A 147 -14.40 14.47 6.83
CA ARG A 147 -14.26 14.57 5.37
C ARG A 147 -15.07 13.51 4.63
N CYS A 148 -15.04 12.27 5.11
CA CYS A 148 -15.81 11.16 4.54
C CYS A 148 -17.32 11.43 4.61
N VAL A 149 -17.82 11.90 5.77
CA VAL A 149 -19.24 12.24 5.97
C VAL A 149 -19.67 13.39 5.06
N GLU A 150 -18.92 14.48 5.01
CA GLU A 150 -19.22 15.64 4.14
C GLU A 150 -19.29 15.24 2.67
N LYS A 151 -18.31 14.45 2.20
CA LYS A 151 -18.29 13.94 0.82
C LYS A 151 -19.54 13.10 0.54
N HIS A 152 -19.85 12.16 1.43
CA HIS A 152 -21.00 11.27 1.27
C HIS A 152 -22.32 12.04 1.23
N GLN A 153 -22.49 13.05 2.09
CA GLN A 153 -23.66 13.93 2.07
C GLN A 153 -23.77 14.71 0.76
N ALA A 154 -22.66 15.27 0.26
CA ALA A 154 -22.64 15.99 -1.02
C ALA A 154 -23.02 15.08 -2.21
N GLU A 155 -22.54 13.83 -2.21
CA GLU A 155 -22.90 12.83 -3.22
C GLU A 155 -24.39 12.48 -3.19
N GLN A 156 -24.98 12.30 -2.00
CA GLN A 156 -26.41 12.05 -1.84
C GLN A 156 -27.26 13.21 -2.37
N LEU A 157 -26.89 14.46 -2.05
CA LEU A 157 -27.61 15.65 -2.52
C LEU A 157 -27.55 15.80 -4.05
N LYS A 158 -26.39 15.52 -4.66
CA LYS A 158 -26.23 15.54 -6.12
C LYS A 158 -27.15 14.52 -6.79
N ASN A 159 -27.25 13.32 -6.23
CA ASN A 159 -28.09 12.25 -6.75
C ASN A 159 -29.58 12.52 -6.56
N GLN A 160 -29.98 13.23 -5.50
CA GLN A 160 -31.36 13.68 -5.34
C GLN A 160 -31.72 14.75 -6.37
N ASN A 161 -30.85 15.73 -6.61
CA ASN A 161 -31.12 16.83 -7.55
C ASN A 161 -31.15 16.37 -9.02
N SER A 162 -30.40 15.31 -9.40
CA SER A 162 -30.45 14.76 -10.77
C SER A 162 -31.75 14.02 -11.08
N ILE A 163 -32.41 13.43 -10.07
CA ILE A 163 -33.71 12.77 -10.20
C ILE A 163 -34.85 13.79 -10.40
N PHE A 164 -34.73 14.99 -9.82
CA PHE A 164 -35.70 16.06 -10.04
C PHE A 164 -35.50 16.83 -11.36
N GLY A 165 -34.28 16.86 -11.92
CA GLY A 165 -33.97 17.56 -13.17
C GLY A 165 -34.36 16.84 -14.48
N THR A 166 -34.80 15.58 -14.43
CA THR A 166 -35.21 14.79 -15.60
C THR A 166 -36.73 14.70 -15.79
N ARG A 167 -37.49 15.44 -14.98
CA ARG A 167 -38.95 15.64 -15.12
C ARG A 167 -39.24 17.09 -15.51
N ASN A 168 -38.94 17.48 -16.75
CA ASN A 168 -39.52 18.64 -17.42
C ASN A 168 -39.53 18.41 -18.93
#